data_AF-A0A7Y2I4H4-F1
#
_entry.id   AF-A0A7Y2I4H4-F1
#
_cell.length_a   1.000
_cell.length_b   1.000
_cell.length_c   1.000
_cell.angle_alpha   90.00
_cell.angle_beta   90.00
_cell.angle_gamma   90.00
#
_symmetry.space_group_name_H-M   'P 1'
#
loop_
_entity.id
_entity.type
_entity.pdbx_description
1 polymer ?
#
loop_
_entity_poly.entity_id
_entity_poly.type
_entity_poly.pdbx_seq_one_letter_code
_entity_poly.pdbx_strand_id
1 'polypeptide(L)' 'MTRLEMLKRKLIELEAAIDETEKRLPAHSIKPPVMQDLLELEDERDELLGEIAELAPDNNNGKLNE' A
#
# COMPACT_ATOMS: atom_id res chain seq x y z
N MET A 1 3.82 16.80 -13.96
CA MET A 1 3.49 15.67 -13.08
C MET A 1 4.47 14.56 -13.42
N THR A 2 5.33 14.21 -12.47
CA THR A 2 6.36 13.18 -12.62
C THR A 2 5.80 11.80 -12.27
N ARG A 3 6.46 10.73 -12.72
CA ARG A 3 6.06 9.35 -12.38
C ARG A 3 5.97 9.15 -10.87
N LEU A 4 6.93 9.69 -10.12
CA LEU A 4 6.94 9.66 -8.66
C LEU A 4 5.71 10.35 -8.04
N GLU A 5 5.32 11.52 -8.54
CA GLU A 5 4.11 12.22 -8.08
C GLU A 5 2.83 11.46 -8.40
N MET A 6 2.77 10.74 -9.53
CA MET A 6 1.64 9.88 -9.86
C MET A 6 1.54 8.68 -8.92
N LEU A 7 2.65 8.00 -8.64
CA LEU A 7 2.70 6.86 -7.72
C LEU A 7 2.32 7.27 -6.30
N LYS A 8 2.84 8.42 -5.81
CA LYS A 8 2.46 8.96 -4.50
C LYS A 8 0.96 9.29 -4.41
N ARG A 9 0.34 9.81 -5.47
CA ARG A 9 -1.12 10.02 -5.48
C ARG A 9 -1.89 8.71 -5.45
N LYS A 10 -1.48 7.72 -6.24
CA LYS A 10 -2.09 6.38 -6.22
C LYS A 10 -1.99 5.74 -4.84
N LEU A 11 -0.85 5.86 -4.18
CA LEU A 11 -0.64 5.35 -2.83
C LEU A 11 -1.64 5.96 -1.84
N ILE A 12 -1.84 7.28 -1.87
CA ILE A 12 -2.81 7.97 -1.00
C ILE A 12 -4.24 7.49 -1.25
N GLU A 13 -4.63 7.29 -2.52
CA GLU A 13 -5.96 6.77 -2.87
C GLU A 13 -6.14 5.33 -2.39
N LEU A 14 -5.11 4.50 -2.51
CA LEU A 14 -5.11 3.11 -2.08
C LEU A 14 -5.18 2.98 -0.55
N GLU A 15 -4.39 3.78 0.18
CA GLU A 15 -4.44 3.85 1.65
C GLU A 15 -5.84 4.27 2.14
N ALA A 16 -6.48 5.24 1.48
CA ALA A 16 -7.83 5.65 1.83
C ALA A 16 -8.87 4.54 1.62
N ALA A 17 -8.71 3.73 0.55
CA ALA A 17 -9.58 2.59 0.27
C ALA A 17 -9.40 1.44 1.27
N ILE A 18 -8.15 1.17 1.68
CA ILE A 18 -7.82 0.23 2.77
C ILE A 18 -8.51 0.68 4.06
N ASP A 19 -8.33 1.94 4.44
CA ASP A 19 -8.91 2.54 5.65
C ASP A 19 -10.44 2.45 5.68
N GLU A 20 -11.10 2.67 4.53
CA GLU A 20 -12.54 2.54 4.40
C GLU A 20 -12.99 1.08 4.49
N THR A 21 -12.23 0.17 3.89
CA THR A 21 -12.50 -1.28 3.92
C THR A 21 -12.33 -1.84 5.33
N GLU A 22 -11.30 -1.41 6.05
CA GLU A 22 -11.08 -1.75 7.46
C GLU A 22 -12.19 -1.21 8.37
N LYS A 23 -12.65 0.04 8.16
CA LYS A 23 -13.78 0.61 8.93
C LYS A 23 -15.09 -0.14 8.71
N ARG A 24 -15.26 -0.79 7.55
CA ARG A 24 -16.42 -1.63 7.23
C ARG A 24 -16.30 -3.04 7.80
N LEU A 25 -15.12 -3.47 8.23
CA LEU A 25 -14.93 -4.74 8.94
C LEU A 25 -15.47 -4.60 10.38
N PRO A 26 -16.46 -5.41 10.78
CA PRO A 26 -16.86 -5.44 12.18
C PRO A 26 -15.73 -6.06 13.02
N ALA A 27 -15.39 -5.42 14.15
CA ALA A 27 -14.30 -5.78 15.08
C ALA A 27 -14.30 -7.25 15.59
N HIS A 28 -15.35 -8.02 15.30
CA HIS A 28 -15.51 -9.40 15.73
C HIS A 28 -15.91 -10.37 14.61
N SER A 29 -15.91 -9.95 13.34
CA SER A 29 -16.23 -10.86 12.24
C SER A 29 -15.57 -10.42 10.95
N ILE A 30 -14.34 -10.89 10.76
CA ILE A 30 -13.66 -10.72 9.48
C ILE A 30 -14.30 -11.70 8.50
N LYS A 31 -15.09 -11.17 7.56
CA LYS A 31 -15.64 -12.00 6.48
C LYS A 31 -14.49 -12.37 5.54
N PRO A 32 -14.26 -13.66 5.22
CA PRO A 32 -13.15 -14.11 4.39
C PRO A 32 -12.96 -13.35 3.06
N PRO A 33 -14.01 -12.93 2.34
CA PRO A 33 -13.85 -12.14 1.11
C PRO A 33 -13.23 -10.75 1.36
N VAL A 34 -13.61 -10.08 2.45
CA VAL A 34 -13.10 -8.73 2.76
C VAL A 34 -11.65 -8.80 3.22
N MET A 35 -11.25 -9.90 3.87
CA MET A 35 -9.84 -10.14 4.20
C MET A 35 -9.00 -10.36 2.94
N GLN A 36 -9.53 -11.07 1.94
CA GLN A 36 -8.85 -11.28 0.68
C GLN A 36 -8.70 -9.98 -0.12
N ASP A 37 -9.77 -9.19 -0.20
CA ASP A 37 -9.75 -7.86 -0.83
C ASP A 37 -8.75 -6.93 -0.11
N LEU A 38 -8.70 -6.97 1.23
CA LEU A 38 -7.75 -6.19 2.01
C LEU A 38 -6.30 -6.63 1.74
N LEU A 39 -6.04 -7.93 1.68
CA LEU A 39 -4.71 -8.48 1.40
C LEU A 39 -4.21 -8.07 0.00
N GLU A 40 -5.08 -8.13 -1.01
CA GLU A 40 -4.74 -7.69 -2.37
C GLU A 40 -4.42 -6.19 -2.42
N LEU A 41 -5.16 -5.36 -1.68
CA LEU A 41 -4.88 -3.93 -1.56
C LEU A 41 -3.57 -3.64 -0.80
N GLU A 42 -3.25 -4.44 0.22
CA GLU A 42 -1.98 -4.34 0.96
C GLU A 42 -0.78 -4.75 0.12
N ASP A 43 -0.90 -5.82 -0.68
CA ASP A 43 0.13 -6.26 -1.62
C ASP A 43 0.40 -5.16 -2.69
N GLU A 44 -0.66 -4.58 -3.27
CA GLU A 44 -0.52 -3.48 -4.25
C GLU A 44 0.14 -2.23 -3.62
N ARG A 45 -0.17 -1.92 -2.36
CA ARG A 45 0.48 -0.82 -1.61
C ARG A 45 1.98 -1.08 -1.48
N ASP A 46 2.36 -2.29 -1.11
CA ASP A 46 3.76 -2.64 -0.88
C ASP A 46 4.57 -2.62 -2.18
N GLU A 47 3.98 -3.06 -3.30
CA GLU A 47 4.58 -2.91 -4.63
C GLU A 47 4.79 -1.44 -5.02
N LEU A 48 3.77 -0.59 -4.81
CA LEU A 48 3.85 0.85 -5.09
C LEU A 48 4.91 1.54 -4.21
N LEU A 49 5.01 1.15 -2.94
CA LEU A 49 6.05 1.65 -2.03
C LEU A 49 7.46 1.23 -2.49
N GLY A 50 7.62 -0.01 -2.97
CA GLY A 50 8.85 -0.48 -3.60
C GLY A 50 9.24 0.38 -4.81
N GLU A 51 8.31 0.61 -5.74
CA GLU A 51 8.56 1.42 -6.94
C GLU A 51 8.88 2.88 -6.58
N ILE A 52 8.19 3.45 -5.57
CA ILE A 52 8.49 4.79 -5.06
C ILE A 52 9.89 4.84 -4.44
N ALA A 53 10.29 3.82 -3.69
CA ALA A 53 11.63 3.75 -3.07
C ALA A 53 12.74 3.63 -4.13
N GLU A 54 12.51 2.89 -5.21
CA GLU A 54 13.44 2.81 -6.34
C GLU A 54 13.54 4.12 -7.12
N LEU A 55 12.43 4.85 -7.27
CA LEU A 55 12.36 6.11 -8.02
C LEU A 55 12.76 7.34 -7.20
N ALA A 56 12.65 7.27 -5.88
CA ALA A 56 13.11 8.28 -4.93
C ALA A 56 14.03 7.62 -3.88
N PRO A 57 15.26 7.26 -4.28
CA PRO A 57 16.29 6.84 -3.34
C PRO A 57 16.76 8.07 -2.55
N ASP A 58 15.91 8.58 -1.65
CA ASP A 58 16.31 9.52 -0.63
C ASP A 58 17.19 8.77 0.38
N ASN A 59 18.46 8.60 -0.02
CA ASN A 59 19.62 8.50 0.84
C ASN A 59 19.43 7.70 2.15
N ASN A 60 19.02 6.43 2.07
CA ASN A 60 19.23 5.50 3.16
C ASN A 60 19.82 4.19 2.64
N ASN A 61 21.15 4.20 2.54
CA ASN A 61 21.94 2.99 2.49
C ASN A 61 21.62 2.15 3.74
N GLY A 62 20.98 1.00 3.54
CA GLY A 62 20.87 0.02 4.60
C GLY A 62 20.08 -1.17 4.12
N LYS A 63 20.81 -2.14 3.55
CA LYS A 63 20.67 -3.60 3.72
C LYS A 63 19.29 -4.07 4.21
N LEU A 64 18.70 -5.09 3.61
CA LEU A 64 19.14 -6.47 3.80
C LEU A 64 18.71 -7.32 2.61
N ASN A 65 19.68 -7.70 1.78
CA ASN A 65 19.64 -8.97 1.07
C ASN A 65 20.35 -9.97 1.98
N GLU A 66 19.63 -10.97 2.50
CA GLU A 66 20.11 -12.34 2.74
C GLU A 66 18.94 -13.25 3.13
#